data_AF-A0A945AIV8-F1
#
_entry.id   AF-A0A945AIV8-F1
#
_cell.length_a   1.000
_cell.length_b   1.000
_cell.length_c   1.000
_cell.angle_alpha   90.00
_cell.angle_beta   90.00
_cell.angle_gamma   90.00
#
_symmetry.space_group_name_H-M   'P 1'
#
loop_
_entity.id
_entity.type
_entity.pdbx_description
1 polymer ?
#
loop_
_entity_poly.entity_id
_entity_poly.type
_entity_poly.pdbx_seq_one_letter_code
_entity_poly.pdbx_strand_id
1 'polypeptide(L)'
;MADKDLKLNSLEMAQFVRNGFLRFDNIVPKELCDAAHKEMIDGTHKTVQKTAAPFSEVWPTEALGQVFRLPKVEAILHSLIGPSPRYDHHAAHLTPANTYKGANLHQDAEYDIREHHFDIQTCFFPADTPIESGGTLFVPGSHFRRVHEADIMRY
;
A
#
# COMPACT_ATOMS: atom_id res chain seq x y z
N MET A 1 -10.86 17.82 6.29
CA MET A 1 -9.63 17.85 7.11
C MET A 1 -9.68 16.64 8.01
N ALA A 2 -8.68 15.75 7.95
CA ALA A 2 -8.64 14.57 8.81
C ALA A 2 -8.62 14.96 10.30
N ASP A 3 -9.38 14.23 11.12
CA ASP A 3 -9.40 14.37 12.58
C ASP A 3 -7.98 14.18 13.14
N LYS A 4 -7.52 15.12 13.97
CA LYS A 4 -6.17 15.07 14.55
C LYS A 4 -5.96 13.82 15.40
N ASP A 5 -7.01 13.32 16.02
CA ASP A 5 -6.93 12.14 16.90
C ASP A 5 -6.74 10.83 16.11
N LEU A 6 -6.99 10.85 14.78
CA LEU A 6 -6.79 9.71 13.89
C LEU A 6 -5.42 9.69 13.22
N LYS A 7 -4.68 10.81 13.23
CA LYS A 7 -3.35 10.91 12.61
C LYS A 7 -2.32 10.04 13.32
N LEU A 8 -1.20 9.81 12.64
CA LEU A 8 -0.07 9.13 13.25
C LEU A 8 0.53 10.00 14.36
N ASN A 9 0.77 9.38 15.52
CA ASN A 9 1.50 10.01 16.60
C ASN A 9 3.02 9.97 16.34
N SER A 10 3.79 10.67 17.18
CA SER A 10 5.26 10.75 17.02
C SER A 10 5.97 9.39 17.13
N LEU A 11 5.42 8.44 17.89
CA LEU A 11 6.00 7.09 17.99
C LEU A 11 5.78 6.30 16.70
N GLU A 12 4.58 6.33 16.12
CA GLU A 12 4.27 5.69 14.84
C GLU A 12 5.11 6.31 13.71
N MET A 13 5.26 7.64 13.69
CA MET A 13 6.15 8.31 12.72
C MET A 13 7.61 7.86 12.90
N ALA A 14 8.11 7.77 14.14
CA ALA A 14 9.47 7.30 14.40
C ALA A 14 9.66 5.82 13.99
N GLN A 15 8.65 4.98 14.17
CA GLN A 15 8.66 3.60 13.72
C GLN A 15 8.69 3.49 12.19
N PHE A 16 7.89 4.30 11.49
CA PHE A 16 7.92 4.37 10.03
C PHE A 16 9.32 4.76 9.53
N VAL A 17 9.91 5.83 10.08
CA VAL A 17 11.26 6.28 9.71
C VAL A 17 12.31 5.21 10.02
N ARG A 18 12.19 4.50 11.15
CA ARG A 18 13.17 3.45 11.52
C ARG A 18 13.06 2.22 10.63
N ASN A 19 11.84 1.74 10.40
CA ASN A 19 11.59 0.42 9.82
C ASN A 19 11.30 0.47 8.32
N GLY A 20 10.82 1.59 7.80
CA GLY A 20 10.36 1.77 6.42
C GLY A 20 8.91 1.34 6.15
N PHE A 21 8.18 0.88 7.17
CA PHE A 21 6.78 0.48 7.03
C PHE A 21 6.02 0.59 8.36
N LEU A 22 4.70 0.63 8.26
CA LEU A 22 3.74 0.47 9.36
C LEU A 22 2.71 -0.58 8.97
N ARG A 23 2.19 -1.30 9.96
CA ARG A 23 1.12 -2.29 9.79
C ARG A 23 -0.07 -1.90 10.66
N PHE A 24 -1.25 -1.92 10.06
CA PHE A 24 -2.51 -1.67 10.74
C PHE A 24 -3.46 -2.83 10.45
N ASP A 25 -3.90 -3.51 11.50
CA ASP A 25 -4.84 -4.63 11.38
C ASP A 25 -6.27 -4.14 11.65
N ASN A 26 -7.24 -4.69 10.92
CA ASN A 26 -8.68 -4.50 11.16
C ASN A 26 -9.18 -3.03 11.15
N ILE A 27 -8.53 -2.14 10.40
CA ILE A 27 -8.96 -0.74 10.24
C ILE A 27 -10.00 -0.54 9.13
N VAL A 28 -10.27 -1.57 8.33
CA VAL A 28 -11.25 -1.58 7.24
C VAL A 28 -12.39 -2.55 7.61
N PRO A 29 -13.67 -2.12 7.54
CA PRO A 29 -14.80 -3.00 7.81
C PRO A 29 -14.84 -4.21 6.89
N LYS A 30 -15.26 -5.37 7.41
CA LYS A 30 -15.27 -6.63 6.68
C LYS A 30 -16.07 -6.57 5.38
N GLU A 31 -17.22 -5.90 5.40
CA GLU A 31 -18.11 -5.78 4.24
C GLU A 31 -17.42 -5.03 3.10
N LEU A 32 -16.59 -4.03 3.45
CA LEU A 32 -15.84 -3.25 2.48
C LEU A 32 -14.62 -4.02 1.96
N CYS A 33 -13.97 -4.81 2.82
CA CYS A 33 -12.96 -5.78 2.40
C CYS A 33 -13.53 -6.78 1.39
N ASP A 34 -14.69 -7.38 1.69
CA ASP A 34 -15.34 -8.36 0.80
C ASP A 34 -15.70 -7.73 -0.56
N ALA A 35 -16.21 -6.50 -0.56
CA ALA A 35 -16.52 -5.76 -1.79
C ALA A 35 -15.27 -5.44 -2.62
N ALA A 36 -14.20 -4.93 -1.99
CA ALA A 36 -12.94 -4.63 -2.67
C ALA A 36 -12.25 -5.89 -3.20
N HIS A 37 -12.32 -7.00 -2.46
CA HIS A 37 -11.81 -8.29 -2.91
C HIS A 37 -12.55 -8.77 -4.17
N LYS A 38 -13.89 -8.63 -4.20
CA LYS A 38 -14.68 -8.95 -5.38
C LYS A 38 -14.26 -8.13 -6.60
N GLU A 39 -14.02 -6.82 -6.42
CA GLU A 39 -13.53 -5.96 -7.51
C GLU A 39 -12.17 -6.38 -8.05
N MET A 40 -11.27 -6.85 -7.17
CA MET A 40 -9.98 -7.39 -7.60
C MET A 40 -10.15 -8.65 -8.44
N ILE A 41 -10.99 -9.59 -8.01
CA ILE A 41 -11.27 -10.85 -8.72
C ILE A 41 -11.91 -10.59 -10.09
N ASP A 42 -12.90 -9.70 -10.14
CA ASP A 42 -13.64 -9.38 -11.36
C ASP A 42 -12.80 -8.54 -12.34
N GLY A 43 -11.63 -8.05 -11.90
CA GLY A 43 -10.71 -7.29 -12.73
C GLY A 43 -11.11 -5.83 -12.95
N THR A 44 -11.95 -5.28 -12.07
CA THR A 44 -12.37 -3.86 -12.08
C THR A 44 -11.17 -2.92 -12.11
N HIS A 45 -10.09 -3.30 -11.43
CA HIS A 45 -8.86 -2.51 -11.25
C HIS A 45 -7.75 -2.91 -12.23
N LYS A 46 -8.08 -3.47 -13.41
CA LYS A 46 -7.06 -3.80 -14.42
C LYS A 46 -6.53 -2.57 -15.17
N THR A 47 -7.35 -1.54 -15.29
CA THR A 47 -6.96 -0.30 -15.96
C THR A 47 -6.38 0.67 -14.95
N VAL A 48 -5.13 1.08 -15.17
CA VAL A 48 -4.52 2.14 -14.36
C VAL A 48 -5.21 3.47 -14.62
N GLN A 49 -5.46 4.22 -13.54
CA GLN A 49 -5.92 5.60 -13.63
C GLN A 49 -4.79 6.48 -14.15
N LYS A 50 -5.11 7.73 -14.51
CA LYS A 50 -4.09 8.68 -14.97
C LYS A 50 -3.09 8.97 -13.85
N THR A 51 -1.81 8.64 -14.08
CA THR A 51 -0.70 9.02 -13.21
C THR A 51 -0.71 10.53 -12.92
N ALA A 52 -0.35 10.88 -11.69
CA ALA A 52 -0.39 12.21 -11.09
C ALA A 52 -1.79 12.83 -10.86
N ALA A 53 -2.88 12.10 -11.13
CA ALA A 53 -4.23 12.53 -10.74
C ALA A 53 -4.33 12.75 -9.23
N PRO A 54 -5.17 13.70 -8.75
CA PRO A 54 -5.45 13.83 -7.33
C PRO A 54 -5.95 12.49 -6.77
N PHE A 55 -5.30 11.98 -5.73
CA PHE A 55 -5.61 10.63 -5.21
C PHE A 55 -7.07 10.51 -4.75
N SER A 56 -7.67 11.60 -4.27
CA SER A 56 -9.08 11.68 -3.88
C SER A 56 -10.07 11.42 -5.03
N GLU A 57 -9.65 11.63 -6.27
CA GLU A 57 -10.47 11.44 -7.48
C GLU A 57 -10.33 10.02 -8.08
N VAL A 58 -9.40 9.22 -7.55
CA VAL A 58 -9.18 7.85 -8.00
C VAL A 58 -10.27 6.94 -7.43
N TRP A 59 -10.76 6.03 -8.27
CA TRP A 59 -11.81 5.05 -7.94
C TRP A 59 -13.04 5.71 -7.32
N PRO A 60 -13.74 6.63 -8.00
CA PRO A 60 -14.79 7.45 -7.39
C PRO A 60 -15.97 6.62 -6.86
N THR A 61 -16.22 5.46 -7.46
CA THR A 61 -17.42 4.64 -7.19
C THR A 61 -17.10 3.29 -6.55
N GLU A 62 -15.88 2.80 -6.75
CA GLU A 62 -15.42 1.48 -6.39
C GLU A 62 -15.14 1.40 -4.88
N ALA A 63 -15.37 0.21 -4.33
CA ALA A 63 -15.10 -0.13 -2.93
C ALA A 63 -13.64 0.16 -2.55
N LEU A 64 -12.68 -0.11 -3.44
CA LEU A 64 -11.28 0.25 -3.22
C LEU A 64 -11.09 1.74 -2.92
N GLY A 65 -11.76 2.62 -3.67
CA GLY A 65 -11.71 4.06 -3.39
C GLY A 65 -12.37 4.43 -2.06
N GLN A 66 -13.44 3.74 -1.69
CA GLN A 66 -14.08 3.93 -0.38
C GLN A 66 -13.16 3.52 0.78
N VAL A 67 -12.34 2.47 0.63
CA VAL A 67 -11.32 2.09 1.62
C VAL A 67 -10.37 3.25 1.90
N PHE A 68 -9.85 3.88 0.84
CA PHE A 68 -8.94 5.02 0.97
C PHE A 68 -9.59 6.29 1.54
N ARG A 69 -10.92 6.39 1.45
CA ARG A 69 -11.73 7.49 2.02
C ARG A 69 -12.23 7.20 3.45
N LEU A 70 -11.86 6.06 4.04
CA LEU A 70 -12.10 5.84 5.47
C LEU A 70 -11.30 6.85 6.30
N PRO A 71 -11.89 7.48 7.34
CA PRO A 71 -11.23 8.54 8.10
C PRO A 71 -9.85 8.16 8.65
N LYS A 72 -9.71 6.92 9.15
CA LYS A 72 -8.42 6.43 9.67
C LYS A 72 -7.38 6.24 8.56
N VAL A 73 -7.77 5.71 7.40
CA VAL A 73 -6.87 5.49 6.25
C VAL A 73 -6.42 6.83 5.68
N GLU A 74 -7.34 7.77 5.46
CA GLU A 74 -7.01 9.13 5.01
C GLU A 74 -6.07 9.83 5.99
N ALA A 75 -6.29 9.69 7.31
CA ALA A 75 -5.42 10.29 8.33
C ALA A 75 -4.01 9.70 8.34
N ILE A 76 -3.85 8.39 8.09
CA ILE A 76 -2.55 7.72 7.95
C ILE A 76 -1.82 8.27 6.71
N LEU A 77 -2.47 8.28 5.55
CA LEU A 77 -1.88 8.80 4.30
C LEU A 77 -1.48 10.27 4.45
N HIS A 78 -2.36 11.10 5.02
CA HIS A 78 -2.05 12.51 5.31
C HIS A 78 -0.82 12.64 6.19
N SER A 79 -0.69 11.84 7.25
CA SER A 79 0.45 11.92 8.15
C SER A 79 1.79 11.60 7.46
N LEU A 80 1.77 10.71 6.47
CA LEU A 80 2.96 10.26 5.76
C LEU A 80 3.32 11.16 4.57
N ILE A 81 2.36 11.44 3.68
CA ILE A 81 2.63 12.10 2.38
C ILE A 81 1.95 13.47 2.21
N GLY A 82 1.26 13.93 3.27
CA GLY A 82 0.58 15.23 3.29
C GLY A 82 -0.85 15.20 2.75
N PRO A 83 -1.54 16.36 2.74
CA PRO A 83 -3.00 16.45 2.53
C PRO A 83 -3.47 16.30 1.08
N SER A 84 -2.58 16.27 0.10
CA SER A 84 -2.94 16.23 -1.33
C SER A 84 -2.08 15.25 -2.11
N PRO A 85 -2.12 13.94 -1.76
CA PRO A 85 -1.38 12.93 -2.49
C PRO A 85 -1.81 12.86 -3.94
N ARG A 86 -0.88 12.43 -4.78
CA ARG A 86 -1.13 12.11 -6.18
C ARG A 86 -1.02 10.62 -6.37
N TYR A 87 -1.87 10.10 -7.25
CA TYR A 87 -1.81 8.71 -7.66
C TYR A 87 -0.64 8.48 -8.60
N ASP A 88 0.06 7.36 -8.43
CA ASP A 88 1.10 6.93 -9.35
C ASP A 88 0.64 5.74 -10.18
N HIS A 89 0.62 4.55 -9.57
CA HIS A 89 0.13 3.32 -10.15
C HIS A 89 -0.38 2.35 -9.07
N HIS A 90 -0.98 1.24 -9.49
CA HIS A 90 -1.36 0.13 -8.62
C HIS A 90 -1.26 -1.19 -9.37
N ALA A 91 -1.19 -2.29 -8.62
CA ALA A 91 -1.27 -3.64 -9.14
C ALA A 91 -2.12 -4.51 -8.21
N ALA A 92 -3.05 -5.28 -8.77
CA ALA A 92 -3.80 -6.28 -8.02
C ALA A 92 -3.03 -7.60 -8.01
N HIS A 93 -2.59 -8.04 -6.83
CA HIS A 93 -1.90 -9.32 -6.65
C HIS A 93 -2.91 -10.37 -6.17
N LEU A 94 -3.24 -11.32 -7.05
CA LEU A 94 -4.08 -12.48 -6.74
C LEU A 94 -3.20 -13.73 -6.76
N THR A 95 -3.05 -14.37 -5.60
CA THR A 95 -2.29 -15.61 -5.45
C THR A 95 -3.26 -16.80 -5.39
N PRO A 96 -3.29 -17.70 -6.40
CA PRO A 96 -4.14 -18.87 -6.37
C PRO A 96 -3.80 -19.81 -5.20
N ALA A 97 -4.79 -20.59 -4.75
CA ALA A 97 -4.56 -21.66 -3.79
C ALA A 97 -3.47 -22.63 -4.30
N ASN A 98 -2.68 -23.18 -3.37
CA ASN A 98 -1.55 -24.07 -3.65
C ASN A 98 -0.39 -23.40 -4.43
N THR A 99 -0.24 -22.08 -4.32
CA THR A 99 0.96 -21.38 -4.82
C THR A 99 2.05 -21.41 -3.75
N TYR A 100 3.15 -22.13 -4.03
CA TYR A 100 4.27 -22.30 -3.09
C TYR A 100 5.47 -21.40 -3.39
N LYS A 101 5.37 -20.57 -4.43
CA LYS A 101 6.43 -19.64 -4.83
C LYS A 101 5.97 -18.20 -4.56
N GLY A 102 6.67 -17.51 -3.67
CA GLY A 102 6.49 -16.08 -3.42
C GLY A 102 7.20 -15.20 -4.46
N ALA A 103 6.93 -13.91 -4.41
CA ALA A 103 7.72 -12.92 -5.14
C ALA A 103 9.17 -12.93 -4.62
N ASN A 104 10.11 -12.67 -5.52
CA ASN A 104 11.51 -12.46 -5.15
C ASN A 104 11.64 -11.22 -4.26
N LEU A 105 12.63 -11.20 -3.37
CA LEU A 105 12.97 -9.98 -2.66
C LEU A 105 13.45 -8.92 -3.67
N HIS A 106 12.78 -7.76 -3.68
CA HIS A 106 13.08 -6.65 -4.57
C HIS A 106 12.84 -5.30 -3.87
N GLN A 107 13.33 -4.23 -4.49
CA GLN A 107 13.00 -2.85 -4.13
C GLN A 107 12.25 -2.19 -5.29
N ASP A 108 11.14 -1.53 -4.97
CA ASP A 108 10.38 -0.69 -5.89
C ASP A 108 10.98 0.73 -6.02
N ALA A 109 10.64 1.41 -7.11
CA ALA A 109 11.02 2.80 -7.40
C ALA A 109 12.54 3.05 -7.48
N GLU A 110 13.31 2.05 -7.90
CA GLU A 110 14.76 2.09 -8.02
C GLU A 110 15.25 3.07 -9.10
N TYR A 111 14.39 3.47 -10.05
CA TYR A 111 14.69 4.47 -11.08
C TYR A 111 14.15 5.87 -10.77
N ASP A 112 13.63 6.09 -9.57
CA ASP A 112 13.22 7.43 -9.17
C ASP A 112 14.45 8.36 -9.07
N ILE A 113 14.37 9.46 -9.80
CA ILE A 113 15.40 10.51 -9.85
C ILE A 113 15.04 11.72 -8.99
N ARG A 114 13.85 11.74 -8.37
CA ARG A 114 13.42 12.84 -7.50
C ARG A 114 14.25 12.83 -6.21
N GLU A 115 14.84 13.97 -5.88
CA GLU A 115 15.66 14.11 -4.66
C GLU A 115 14.89 14.67 -3.45
N HIS A 116 13.73 15.30 -3.70
CA HIS A 116 12.98 16.06 -2.69
C HIS A 116 11.54 15.56 -2.49
N HIS A 117 11.21 14.44 -3.12
CA HIS A 117 9.90 13.81 -3.01
C HIS A 117 10.12 12.34 -2.69
N PHE A 118 9.17 11.75 -1.99
CA PHE A 118 9.10 10.32 -1.81
C PHE A 118 7.66 9.88 -1.98
N ASP A 119 7.49 8.66 -2.44
CA ASP A 119 6.20 8.01 -2.54
C ASP A 119 6.04 7.00 -1.40
N ILE A 120 4.80 6.63 -1.12
CA ILE A 120 4.49 5.51 -0.23
C ILE A 120 3.73 4.46 -1.01
N GLN A 121 4.03 3.20 -0.75
CA GLN A 121 3.26 2.08 -1.25
C GLN A 121 2.28 1.65 -0.15
N THR A 122 0.99 1.56 -0.51
CA THR A 122 -0.02 1.00 0.40
C THR A 122 -0.31 -0.44 0.00
N CYS A 123 0.03 -1.39 0.87
CA CYS A 123 -0.36 -2.79 0.71
C CYS A 123 -1.69 -3.03 1.44
N PHE A 124 -2.77 -3.22 0.69
CA PHE A 124 -4.08 -3.52 1.23
C PHE A 124 -4.41 -5.00 1.02
N PHE A 125 -4.78 -5.68 2.11
CA PHE A 125 -5.12 -7.10 2.12
C PHE A 125 -6.60 -7.25 2.48
N PRO A 126 -7.51 -7.37 1.49
CA PRO A 126 -8.94 -7.48 1.75
C PRO A 126 -9.39 -8.89 2.18
N ALA A 127 -8.45 -9.84 2.24
CA ALA A 127 -8.65 -11.19 2.75
C ALA A 127 -7.48 -11.56 3.67
N ASP A 128 -7.68 -12.56 4.52
CA ASP A 128 -6.63 -13.06 5.40
C ASP A 128 -5.42 -13.55 4.57
N THR A 129 -4.22 -13.14 5.00
CA THR A 129 -2.94 -13.53 4.38
C THR A 129 -2.05 -14.27 5.38
N PRO A 130 -2.46 -15.46 5.84
CA PRO A 130 -1.63 -16.24 6.74
C PRO A 130 -0.34 -16.68 6.02
N ILE A 131 0.66 -17.14 6.77
CA ILE A 131 2.01 -17.40 6.23
C ILE A 131 1.97 -18.43 5.10
N GLU A 132 1.07 -19.41 5.17
CA GLU A 132 0.83 -20.44 4.17
C GLU A 132 0.18 -19.93 2.87
N SER A 133 -0.40 -18.73 2.87
CA SER A 133 -1.05 -18.11 1.70
C SER A 133 -0.18 -17.05 1.01
N GLY A 134 1.09 -16.92 1.40
CA GLY A 134 2.04 -16.04 0.72
C GLY A 134 1.88 -14.57 1.08
N GLY A 135 1.91 -14.25 2.38
CA GLY A 135 1.94 -12.87 2.88
C GLY A 135 3.19 -12.08 2.44
N THR A 136 3.15 -10.76 2.63
CA THR A 136 4.26 -9.86 2.26
C THR A 136 5.34 -9.85 3.33
N LEU A 137 6.59 -10.09 2.92
CA LEU A 137 7.78 -9.95 3.75
C LEU A 137 8.41 -8.57 3.52
N PHE A 138 8.74 -7.88 4.61
CA PHE A 138 9.52 -6.64 4.60
C PHE A 138 10.86 -6.85 5.30
N VAL A 139 11.92 -6.18 4.81
CA VAL A 139 13.23 -6.13 5.49
C VAL A 139 13.34 -4.79 6.21
N PRO A 140 13.21 -4.72 7.55
CA PRO A 140 13.19 -3.45 8.26
C PRO A 140 14.46 -2.62 8.03
N GLY A 141 14.29 -1.32 7.76
CA GLY A 141 15.37 -0.37 7.54
C GLY A 141 16.07 -0.47 6.17
N SER A 142 15.62 -1.36 5.28
CA SER A 142 16.23 -1.51 3.95
C SER A 142 16.06 -0.29 3.05
N HIS A 143 15.04 0.54 3.29
CA HIS A 143 14.77 1.77 2.54
C HIS A 143 15.91 2.82 2.62
N PHE A 144 16.86 2.69 3.55
CA PHE A 144 18.10 3.50 3.58
C PHE A 144 19.15 3.06 2.56
N ARG A 145 18.87 2.01 1.78
CA ARG A 145 19.74 1.48 0.73
C ARG A 145 18.99 1.53 -0.60
N ARG A 146 19.75 1.73 -1.66
CA ARG A 146 19.28 1.56 -3.04
C ARG A 146 19.90 0.27 -3.57
N VAL A 147 19.07 -0.64 -4.00
CA VAL A 147 19.47 -1.86 -4.72
C VAL A 147 18.83 -1.82 -6.11
N HIS A 148 19.44 -2.53 -7.05
CA HIS A 148 18.87 -2.64 -8.38
C HIS A 148 17.81 -3.74 -8.38
N GLU A 149 16.53 -3.35 -8.35
CA GLU A 149 15.35 -4.23 -8.42
C GLU A 149 15.50 -5.49 -7.54
N ALA A 150 15.72 -6.65 -8.17
CA ALA A 150 15.80 -7.96 -7.55
C ALA A 150 17.24 -8.49 -7.39
N ASP A 151 18.28 -7.68 -7.51
CA ASP A 151 19.69 -8.10 -7.32
C ASP A 151 19.97 -8.67 -5.91
N ILE A 152 19.04 -8.45 -4.97
CA ILE A 152 19.06 -9.01 -3.61
C ILE A 152 18.17 -10.24 -3.44
N MET A 153 17.59 -10.77 -4.52
CA MET A 153 16.82 -12.00 -4.46
C MET A 153 17.69 -13.15 -3.95
N ARG A 154 17.14 -13.96 -3.05
CA ARG A 154 17.77 -15.24 -2.70
C ARG A 154 17.38 -16.29 -3.75
N TYR A 155 18.32 -17.18 -4.07
CA TYR A 155 18.15 -18.29 -5.00
C TYR A 155 16.95 -19.19 -4.66
#